data_AF-A0A550GHE4-F1
#
_entry.id   AF-A0A550GHE4-F1
#
_cell.length_a   1.000
_cell.length_b   1.000
_cell.length_c   1.000
_cell.angle_alpha   90.00
_cell.angle_beta   90.00
_cell.angle_gamma   90.00
#
_symmetry.space_group_name_H-M   'P 1'
#
loop_
_entity.id
_entity.type
_entity.pdbx_description
1 polymer ?
#
loop_
_entity_poly.entity_id
_entity_poly.type
_entity_poly.pdbx_seq_one_letter_code
_entity_poly.pdbx_strand_id
1 'polypeptide(L)'
;TAEKYFEILTKYYGRSLVAACSAEAELILRRAEKKGLLQYTPGQEKFRIKENAKLTPKQQAALNYIEKRVMGKWFNTGIQQALNTVVFKLLKTNMVYPVSDEQDFTDHHSNVLPDVHLMPDGATSIDLAKSIHSTLAENYVLAIDAKSGIRLPKDYHLRHKDVIKIVTHPKTKQKSRK
;
A
#
# COMPACT_ATOMS: atom_id res chain seq x y z
N THR A 1 3.87 14.35 -29.60
CA THR A 1 3.20 14.55 -28.29
C THR A 1 3.49 13.36 -27.40
N ALA A 2 3.39 13.50 -26.07
CA ALA A 2 3.70 12.42 -25.12
C ALA A 2 2.98 11.09 -25.45
N GLU A 3 1.78 11.16 -26.02
CA GLU A 3 0.98 10.03 -26.48
C GLU A 3 1.68 9.21 -27.59
N LYS A 4 2.23 9.88 -28.62
CA LYS A 4 2.97 9.20 -29.69
C LYS A 4 4.22 8.49 -29.16
N TYR A 5 4.94 9.11 -28.22
CA TYR A 5 6.11 8.49 -27.62
C TYR A 5 5.72 7.30 -26.73
N PHE A 6 4.62 7.39 -25.99
CA PHE A 6 4.11 6.27 -25.22
C PHE A 6 3.78 5.06 -26.10
N GLU A 7 3.11 5.25 -27.24
CA GLU A 7 2.84 4.17 -28.19
C GLU A 7 4.11 3.56 -28.78
N ILE A 8 5.09 4.40 -29.16
CA ILE A 8 6.38 3.93 -29.68
C ILE A 8 7.12 3.10 -28.64
N LEU A 9 7.20 3.60 -27.39
CA LEU A 9 7.85 2.90 -26.29
C LEU A 9 7.13 1.59 -25.96
N THR A 10 5.80 1.60 -25.94
CA THR A 10 5.01 0.39 -25.69
C THR A 10 5.24 -0.68 -26.77
N LYS A 11 5.31 -0.28 -28.05
CA LYS A 11 5.64 -1.18 -29.16
C LYS A 11 7.08 -1.68 -29.11
N TYR A 12 8.03 -0.80 -28.78
CA TYR A 12 9.45 -1.14 -28.71
C TYR A 12 9.75 -2.10 -27.56
N TYR A 13 9.19 -1.82 -26.38
CA TYR A 13 9.41 -2.62 -25.18
C TYR A 13 8.52 -3.87 -25.10
N GLY A 14 7.48 -3.96 -25.95
CA GLY A 14 6.76 -5.19 -26.36
C GLY A 14 6.16 -6.03 -25.23
N ARG A 15 7.03 -6.72 -24.48
CA ARG A 15 6.70 -7.54 -23.29
C ARG A 15 6.93 -6.84 -21.96
N SER A 16 7.62 -5.71 -21.93
CA SER A 16 7.94 -5.00 -20.69
C SER A 16 6.85 -3.99 -20.35
N LEU A 17 6.60 -3.80 -19.06
CA LEU A 17 5.60 -2.88 -18.55
C LEU A 17 6.08 -1.42 -18.73
N VAL A 18 5.39 -0.67 -19.59
CA VAL A 18 5.63 0.76 -19.78
C VAL A 18 4.56 1.53 -19.01
N ALA A 19 4.98 2.32 -18.01
CA ALA A 19 4.09 3.19 -17.26
C ALA A 19 4.26 4.64 -17.69
N ALA A 20 3.18 5.25 -18.18
CA ALA A 20 3.15 6.69 -18.40
C ALA A 20 3.03 7.40 -17.04
N CYS A 21 3.83 8.44 -16.83
CA CYS A 21 3.75 9.25 -15.62
C CYS A 21 4.07 10.71 -15.89
N SER A 22 3.54 11.59 -15.04
CA SER A 22 3.84 13.03 -15.06
C SER A 22 4.47 13.43 -13.73
N ALA A 23 5.81 13.50 -13.71
CA ALA A 23 6.58 13.89 -12.53
C ALA A 23 6.30 15.34 -12.09
N GLU A 24 6.13 16.25 -13.05
CA GLU A 24 5.86 17.65 -12.77
C GLU A 24 4.48 17.85 -12.10
N ALA A 25 3.45 17.16 -12.60
CA ALA A 25 2.12 17.22 -12.02
C ALA A 25 2.10 16.70 -10.57
N GLU A 26 2.73 15.55 -10.30
CA GLU A 26 2.84 15.00 -8.95
C GLU A 26 3.60 15.95 -8.02
N LEU A 27 4.70 16.56 -8.49
CA LEU A 27 5.48 17.51 -7.70
C LEU A 27 4.68 18.74 -7.32
N ILE A 28 3.89 19.29 -8.25
CA ILE A 28 3.02 20.45 -7.99
C ILE A 28 1.95 20.09 -6.96
N LEU A 29 1.27 18.95 -7.12
CA LEU A 29 0.24 18.48 -6.19
C LEU A 29 0.80 18.27 -4.79
N ARG A 30 1.95 17.58 -4.66
CA ARG A 30 2.63 17.37 -3.37
C ARG A 30 3.08 18.67 -2.71
N ARG A 31 3.58 19.64 -3.50
CA ARG A 31 3.95 20.95 -2.95
C ARG A 31 2.73 21.75 -2.48
N ALA A 32 1.62 21.69 -3.20
CA ALA A 32 0.39 22.36 -2.82
C ALA A 32 -0.25 21.73 -1.56
N GLU A 33 -0.18 20.40 -1.44
CA GLU A 33 -0.62 19.65 -0.26
C GLU A 33 0.23 19.99 0.97
N LYS A 34 1.58 20.00 0.85
CA LYS A 34 2.48 20.46 1.92
C LYS A 34 2.24 21.90 2.36
N LYS A 35 1.79 22.77 1.45
CA LYS A 35 1.42 24.16 1.78
C LYS A 35 0.01 24.27 2.37
N GLY A 36 -0.69 23.16 2.54
CA GLY A 36 -2.05 23.12 3.09
C GLY A 36 -3.12 23.68 2.16
N LEU A 37 -2.82 23.87 0.87
CA LEU A 37 -3.77 24.45 -0.10
C LEU A 37 -4.80 23.42 -0.60
N LEU A 38 -4.44 22.14 -0.59
CA LEU A 38 -5.29 21.05 -1.03
C LEU A 38 -5.08 19.79 -0.19
N GLN A 39 -6.02 18.87 -0.27
CA GLN A 39 -5.91 17.48 0.18
C GLN A 39 -5.72 16.60 -1.06
N TYR A 40 -4.58 15.91 -1.10
CA TYR A 40 -4.25 14.97 -2.15
C TYR A 40 -3.49 13.79 -1.56
N THR A 41 -3.99 12.58 -1.81
CA THR A 41 -3.22 11.36 -1.52
C THR A 41 -2.53 10.90 -2.81
N PRO A 42 -1.22 10.62 -2.80
CA PRO A 42 -0.51 10.13 -3.98
C PRO A 42 -1.22 8.93 -4.62
N GLY A 43 -1.43 9.01 -5.94
CA GLY A 43 -2.16 7.98 -6.69
C GLY A 43 -3.68 8.10 -6.67
N GLN A 44 -4.27 9.05 -5.94
CA GLN A 44 -5.69 9.38 -6.12
C GLN A 44 -5.94 10.04 -7.47
N GLU A 45 -7.12 9.77 -8.01
CA GLU A 45 -7.58 10.32 -9.28
C GLU A 45 -8.07 11.77 -9.17
N LYS A 46 -8.43 12.19 -7.96
CA LYS A 46 -8.97 13.52 -7.66
C LYS A 46 -8.27 14.10 -6.44
N PHE A 47 -8.10 15.42 -6.43
CA PHE A 47 -7.69 16.17 -5.25
C PHE A 47 -8.83 17.10 -4.82
N ARG A 48 -8.87 17.46 -3.54
CA ARG A 48 -9.84 18.41 -3.00
C ARG A 48 -9.13 19.68 -2.57
N ILE A 49 -9.57 20.82 -3.07
CA ILE A 49 -9.07 22.12 -2.58
C ILE A 49 -9.65 22.35 -1.18
N LYS A 50 -8.83 22.79 -0.22
CA LYS A 50 -9.37 23.10 1.12
C LYS A 50 -10.19 24.39 1.05
N GLU A 51 -11.32 24.42 1.75
CA GLU A 51 -12.27 25.55 1.72
C GLU A 51 -11.63 26.90 2.12
N ASN A 52 -10.62 26.86 3.00
CA ASN A 52 -9.90 28.05 3.46
C ASN A 52 -8.64 28.39 2.63
N ALA A 53 -8.39 27.70 1.52
CA ALA A 53 -7.19 27.89 0.72
C ALA A 53 -7.29 29.14 -0.17
N LYS A 54 -6.48 30.16 0.12
CA LYS A 54 -6.28 31.30 -0.79
C LYS A 54 -5.34 30.92 -1.92
N LEU A 55 -5.91 30.50 -3.05
CA LEU A 55 -5.18 30.23 -4.27
C LEU A 55 -5.02 31.51 -5.09
N THR A 56 -3.80 31.73 -5.62
CA THR A 56 -3.61 32.77 -6.64
C THR A 56 -4.22 32.32 -7.97
N PRO A 57 -4.66 33.24 -8.86
CA PRO A 57 -5.25 32.87 -10.14
C PRO A 57 -4.31 32.01 -11.01
N LYS A 58 -3.00 32.22 -10.91
CA LYS A 58 -1.98 31.38 -11.57
C LYS A 58 -1.96 29.95 -11.02
N GLN A 59 -2.07 29.78 -9.70
CA GLN A 59 -2.12 28.45 -9.08
C GLN A 59 -3.42 27.73 -9.43
N GLN A 60 -4.54 28.45 -9.44
CA GLN A 60 -5.84 27.88 -9.82
C GLN A 60 -5.85 27.44 -11.29
N ALA A 61 -5.27 28.24 -12.19
CA ALA A 61 -5.09 27.85 -13.58
C ALA A 61 -4.18 26.62 -13.74
N ALA A 62 -3.08 26.54 -12.98
CA ALA A 62 -2.19 25.37 -12.99
C ALA A 62 -2.89 24.10 -12.48
N LEU A 63 -3.65 24.18 -11.38
CA LEU A 63 -4.42 23.05 -10.85
C LEU A 63 -5.49 22.58 -11.84
N ASN A 64 -6.24 23.51 -12.44
CA ASN A 64 -7.23 23.20 -13.47
C ASN A 64 -6.59 22.56 -14.72
N TYR A 65 -5.37 22.98 -15.07
CA TYR A 65 -4.62 22.37 -16.17
C TYR A 65 -4.26 20.92 -15.84
N ILE A 66 -3.72 20.67 -14.64
CA ILE A 66 -3.36 19.32 -14.18
C ILE A 66 -4.60 18.41 -14.15
N GLU A 67 -5.71 18.89 -13.61
CA GLU A 67 -6.96 18.14 -13.53
C GLU A 67 -7.46 17.74 -14.93
N LYS A 68 -7.50 18.68 -15.88
CA LYS A 68 -8.01 18.42 -17.24
C LYS A 68 -7.05 17.61 -18.11
N ARG A 69 -5.74 17.87 -18.03
CA ARG A 69 -4.75 17.31 -18.97
C ARG A 69 -4.07 16.06 -18.47
N VAL A 70 -3.88 15.92 -17.16
CA VAL A 70 -3.20 14.77 -16.55
C VAL A 70 -4.23 13.81 -15.99
N MET A 71 -5.03 14.25 -15.01
CA MET A 71 -6.00 13.38 -14.33
C MET A 71 -7.15 12.95 -15.25
N GLY A 72 -7.73 13.87 -16.03
CA GLY A 72 -8.81 13.54 -16.96
C GLY A 72 -8.40 12.62 -18.11
N LYS A 73 -7.10 12.49 -18.41
CA LYS A 73 -6.60 11.64 -19.52
C LYS A 73 -5.99 10.32 -19.06
N TRP A 74 -5.26 10.33 -17.96
CA TRP A 74 -4.50 9.19 -17.47
C TRP A 74 -5.05 8.62 -16.15
N PHE A 75 -6.23 9.11 -15.72
CA PHE A 75 -6.90 8.84 -14.44
C PHE A 75 -6.10 9.27 -13.19
N ASN A 76 -4.77 9.20 -13.20
CA ASN A 76 -3.88 9.60 -12.12
C ASN A 76 -2.57 10.22 -12.68
N THR A 77 -1.59 10.49 -11.80
CA THR A 77 -0.26 10.99 -12.19
C THR A 77 0.68 9.90 -12.73
N GLY A 78 0.29 8.63 -12.64
CA GLY A 78 1.01 7.46 -13.13
C GLY A 78 2.14 6.96 -12.22
N ILE A 79 2.65 7.79 -11.30
CA ILE A 79 3.81 7.45 -10.47
C ILE A 79 3.49 6.33 -9.47
N GLN A 80 2.39 6.47 -8.72
CA GLN A 80 1.99 5.44 -7.76
C GLN A 80 1.67 4.12 -8.45
N GLN A 81 1.04 4.17 -9.63
CA GLN A 81 0.74 2.99 -10.43
C GLN A 81 2.01 2.30 -10.94
N ALA A 82 3.01 3.07 -11.37
CA ALA A 82 4.32 2.54 -11.75
C ALA A 82 4.99 1.82 -10.57
N LEU A 83 5.03 2.46 -9.39
CA LEU A 83 5.58 1.86 -8.18
C LEU A 83 4.86 0.58 -7.77
N ASN A 84 3.53 0.61 -7.72
CA ASN A 84 2.70 -0.56 -7.41
C ASN A 84 2.94 -1.70 -8.40
N THR A 85 3.12 -1.38 -9.68
CA THR A 85 3.41 -2.36 -10.72
C THR A 85 4.78 -3.00 -10.52
N VAL A 86 5.80 -2.22 -10.20
CA VAL A 86 7.14 -2.76 -9.90
C VAL A 86 7.10 -3.65 -8.66
N VAL A 87 6.55 -3.16 -7.56
CA VAL A 87 6.56 -3.87 -6.27
C VAL A 87 5.70 -5.15 -6.33
N PHE A 88 4.47 -5.05 -6.82
CA PHE A 88 3.53 -6.17 -6.75
C PHE A 88 3.61 -7.11 -7.96
N LYS A 89 3.90 -6.60 -9.17
CA LYS A 89 3.94 -7.45 -10.38
C LYS A 89 5.34 -7.93 -10.73
N LEU A 90 6.36 -7.05 -10.68
CA LEU A 90 7.72 -7.42 -11.05
C LEU A 90 8.44 -8.16 -9.92
N LEU A 91 8.42 -7.59 -8.71
CA LEU A 91 9.04 -8.22 -7.54
C LEU A 91 8.17 -9.33 -6.93
N LYS A 92 6.93 -9.50 -7.43
CA LYS A 92 5.96 -10.51 -6.95
C LYS A 92 5.88 -10.51 -5.42
N THR A 93 5.56 -9.35 -4.86
CA THR A 93 5.35 -9.21 -3.42
C THR A 93 3.87 -9.04 -3.11
N ASN A 94 3.46 -9.58 -1.97
CA ASN A 94 2.11 -9.50 -1.43
C ASN A 94 2.14 -8.61 -0.20
N MET A 95 1.16 -7.72 -0.12
CA MET A 95 0.98 -6.81 1.02
C MET A 95 0.11 -7.50 2.05
N VAL A 96 0.61 -7.74 3.25
CA VAL A 96 -0.07 -8.51 4.30
C VAL A 96 -0.12 -7.68 5.57
N TYR A 97 -1.28 -7.68 6.23
CA TYR A 97 -1.54 -6.88 7.42
C TYR A 97 -1.63 -7.78 8.65
N PRO A 98 -0.62 -7.80 9.52
CA PRO A 98 -0.75 -8.48 10.80
C PRO A 98 -1.65 -7.68 11.75
N VAL A 99 -2.58 -8.37 12.41
CA VAL A 99 -3.47 -7.78 13.42
C VAL A 99 -3.52 -8.63 14.68
N SER A 100 -3.77 -8.00 15.82
CA SER A 100 -3.90 -8.69 17.11
C SER A 100 -5.36 -9.08 17.37
N ASP A 101 -6.30 -8.22 16.98
CA ASP A 101 -7.74 -8.49 17.01
C ASP A 101 -8.30 -8.75 15.62
N GLU A 102 -9.19 -9.74 15.53
CA GLU A 102 -9.88 -10.13 14.28
C GLU A 102 -11.19 -9.36 14.06
N GLN A 103 -11.82 -8.84 15.12
CA GLN A 103 -13.08 -8.11 15.00
C GLN A 103 -12.86 -6.65 14.63
N ASP A 104 -11.95 -5.99 15.36
CA ASP A 104 -11.68 -4.56 15.19
C ASP A 104 -10.52 -4.29 14.22
N PHE A 105 -9.82 -5.34 13.77
CA PHE A 105 -8.56 -5.24 13.01
C PHE A 105 -7.52 -4.35 13.70
N THR A 106 -7.55 -4.34 15.04
CA THR A 106 -6.72 -3.47 15.86
C THR A 106 -5.53 -4.20 16.45
N ASP A 107 -4.55 -3.39 16.86
CA ASP A 107 -3.51 -3.83 17.78
C ASP A 107 -3.91 -3.63 19.26
N HIS A 108 -3.05 -4.06 20.18
CA HIS A 108 -3.11 -3.80 21.62
C HIS A 108 -3.25 -2.31 21.98
N HIS A 109 -2.84 -1.40 21.08
CA HIS A 109 -2.98 0.05 21.24
C HIS A 109 -4.24 0.64 20.57
N SER A 110 -5.19 -0.20 20.14
CA SER A 110 -6.41 0.19 19.42
C SER A 110 -6.15 0.89 18.08
N ASN A 111 -4.95 0.74 17.51
CA ASN A 111 -4.63 1.22 16.17
C ASN A 111 -5.21 0.24 15.13
N VAL A 112 -6.07 0.73 14.23
CA VAL A 112 -6.66 -0.08 13.14
C VAL A 112 -5.61 -0.30 12.04
N LEU A 113 -5.37 -1.56 11.68
CA LEU A 113 -4.37 -1.99 10.70
C LEU A 113 -3.00 -1.33 10.95
N PRO A 114 -2.35 -1.67 12.08
CA PRO A 114 -1.17 -0.96 12.59
C PRO A 114 -0.01 -0.98 11.59
N ASP A 115 0.25 -2.16 11.03
CA ASP A 115 1.43 -2.44 10.23
C ASP A 115 1.08 -3.13 8.92
N VAL A 116 2.01 -3.05 7.97
CA VAL A 116 1.92 -3.71 6.69
C VAL A 116 3.27 -4.30 6.30
N HIS A 117 3.28 -5.59 5.99
CA HIS A 117 4.47 -6.32 5.57
C HIS A 117 4.39 -6.66 4.09
N LEU A 118 5.49 -6.41 3.38
CA LEU A 118 5.68 -6.86 2.00
C LEU A 118 6.36 -8.22 2.03
N MET A 119 5.59 -9.26 1.76
CA MET A 119 6.05 -10.64 1.76
C MET A 119 6.26 -11.11 0.31
N PRO A 120 7.27 -11.94 0.02
CA PRO A 120 7.41 -12.52 -1.32
C PRO A 120 6.23 -13.45 -1.63
N ASP A 121 5.95 -13.63 -2.92
CA ASP A 121 4.95 -14.59 -3.38
C ASP A 121 5.26 -16.01 -2.88
N GLY A 122 4.23 -16.71 -2.40
CA GLY A 122 4.37 -18.01 -1.76
C GLY A 122 4.76 -17.97 -0.27
N ALA A 123 5.01 -16.81 0.34
CA ALA A 123 5.27 -16.73 1.78
C ALA A 123 4.10 -17.29 2.61
N THR A 124 4.44 -17.91 3.74
CA THR A 124 3.48 -18.51 4.67
C THR A 124 3.20 -17.61 5.88
N SER A 125 2.19 -17.96 6.65
CA SER A 125 1.88 -17.34 7.95
C SER A 125 3.03 -17.41 8.95
N ILE A 126 3.89 -18.44 8.88
CA ILE A 126 5.08 -18.57 9.71
C ILE A 126 6.16 -17.56 9.28
N ASP A 127 6.33 -17.36 7.98
CA ASP A 127 7.28 -16.36 7.45
C ASP A 127 6.86 -14.94 7.86
N LEU A 128 5.56 -14.67 7.89
CA LEU A 128 5.02 -13.42 8.43
C LEU A 128 5.32 -13.28 9.93
N ALA A 129 5.11 -14.33 10.72
CA ALA A 129 5.47 -14.30 12.15
C ALA A 129 6.97 -14.00 12.34
N LYS A 130 7.83 -14.60 11.50
CA LYS A 130 9.28 -14.39 11.53
C LYS A 130 9.67 -12.97 11.13
N SER A 131 8.96 -12.34 10.19
CA SER A 131 9.23 -10.97 9.75
C SER A 131 8.83 -9.92 10.79
N ILE A 132 7.88 -10.24 11.67
CA ILE A 132 7.52 -9.41 12.83
C ILE A 132 8.54 -9.61 13.95
N HIS A 133 8.70 -10.86 14.43
CA HIS A 133 9.68 -11.18 15.48
C HIS A 133 9.97 -12.69 15.53
N SER A 134 11.23 -13.09 15.68
CA SER A 134 11.64 -14.51 15.75
C SER A 134 10.88 -15.31 16.82
N THR A 135 10.67 -14.73 18.00
CA THR A 135 9.90 -15.35 19.10
C THR A 135 8.44 -15.65 18.74
N LEU A 136 7.82 -14.88 17.84
CA LEU A 136 6.45 -15.17 17.38
C LEU A 136 6.44 -16.41 16.48
N ALA A 137 7.47 -16.57 15.64
CA ALA A 137 7.64 -17.76 14.81
C ALA A 137 7.91 -19.02 15.65
N GLU A 138 8.73 -18.91 16.70
CA GLU A 138 9.02 -20.03 17.61
C GLU A 138 7.77 -20.51 18.37
N ASN A 139 6.91 -19.58 18.80
CA ASN A 139 5.71 -19.89 19.56
C ASN A 139 4.45 -19.98 18.68
N TYR A 140 4.61 -20.07 17.36
CA TYR A 140 3.51 -20.07 16.40
C TYR A 140 2.58 -21.28 16.61
N VAL A 141 1.27 -21.02 16.68
CA VAL A 141 0.24 -22.06 16.79
C VAL A 141 -0.53 -22.17 15.48
N LEU A 142 -1.19 -21.07 15.12
CA LEU A 142 -2.06 -20.98 13.96
C LEU A 142 -2.18 -19.53 13.51
N ALA A 143 -2.68 -19.35 12.30
CA ALA A 143 -3.07 -18.06 11.77
C ALA A 143 -4.58 -18.06 11.51
N ILE A 144 -5.20 -16.90 11.67
CA ILE A 144 -6.61 -16.67 11.36
C ILE A 144 -6.67 -15.57 10.31
N ASP A 145 -7.44 -15.78 9.26
CA ASP A 145 -7.82 -14.69 8.35
C ASP A 145 -8.88 -13.84 9.06
N ALA A 146 -8.51 -12.63 9.47
CA ALA A 146 -9.38 -11.75 10.22
C ALA A 146 -10.62 -11.33 9.42
N LYS A 147 -10.59 -11.37 8.08
CA LYS A 147 -11.76 -11.02 7.26
C LYS A 147 -12.86 -12.06 7.31
N SER A 148 -12.46 -13.34 7.32
CA SER A 148 -13.39 -14.47 7.28
C SER A 148 -13.58 -15.11 8.65
N GLY A 149 -12.71 -14.84 9.62
CA GLY A 149 -12.66 -15.52 10.92
C GLY A 149 -12.22 -16.99 10.82
N ILE A 150 -11.70 -17.40 9.65
CA ILE A 150 -11.36 -18.80 9.39
C ILE A 150 -9.90 -19.06 9.75
N ARG A 151 -9.67 -20.19 10.43
CA ARG A 151 -8.32 -20.71 10.71
C ARG A 151 -7.65 -21.13 9.41
N LEU A 152 -6.47 -20.58 9.16
CA LEU A 152 -5.69 -20.89 7.98
C LEU A 152 -4.84 -22.14 8.22
N PRO A 153 -4.71 -23.02 7.20
CA PRO A 153 -3.76 -24.12 7.25
C PRO A 153 -2.33 -23.59 7.31
N LYS A 154 -1.39 -24.41 7.83
CA LYS A 154 0.03 -24.03 7.94
C LYS A 154 0.65 -23.72 6.58
N ASP A 155 0.26 -24.47 5.55
CA ASP A 155 0.77 -24.33 4.17
C ASP A 155 0.00 -23.28 3.36
N TYR A 156 -0.80 -22.44 4.02
CA TYR A 156 -1.49 -21.35 3.34
C TYR A 156 -0.50 -20.31 2.82
N HIS A 157 -0.50 -20.09 1.50
CA HIS A 157 0.24 -19.01 0.87
C HIS A 157 -0.51 -17.69 1.04
N LEU A 158 0.17 -16.71 1.63
CA LEU A 158 -0.35 -15.38 1.87
C LEU A 158 -0.64 -14.67 0.54
N ARG A 159 -1.84 -14.13 0.40
CA ARG A 159 -2.29 -13.39 -0.76
C ARG A 159 -2.22 -11.88 -0.52
N HIS A 160 -2.23 -11.14 -1.62
CA HIS A 160 -2.20 -9.69 -1.59
C HIS A 160 -3.45 -9.13 -0.85
N LYS A 161 -3.20 -8.26 0.14
CA LYS A 161 -4.16 -7.65 1.07
C LYS A 161 -4.76 -8.61 2.11
N ASP A 162 -4.13 -9.74 2.39
CA ASP A 162 -4.59 -10.58 3.50
C ASP A 162 -4.39 -9.88 4.84
N VAL A 163 -5.34 -10.09 5.76
CA VAL A 163 -5.30 -9.54 7.11
C VAL A 163 -5.25 -10.72 8.07
N ILE A 164 -4.10 -10.91 8.71
CA ILE A 164 -3.77 -12.15 9.39
C ILE A 164 -3.55 -11.89 10.87
N LYS A 165 -4.25 -12.66 11.70
CA LYS A 165 -3.98 -12.75 13.13
C LYS A 165 -3.10 -13.95 13.41
N ILE A 166 -1.94 -13.73 14.02
CA ILE A 166 -1.03 -14.79 14.42
C ILE A 166 -1.33 -15.15 15.88
N VAL A 167 -1.72 -16.40 16.10
CA VAL A 167 -1.94 -16.94 17.44
C VAL A 167 -0.67 -17.64 17.89
N THR A 168 -0.17 -17.25 19.06
CA THR A 168 1.02 -17.85 19.68
C THR A 168 0.67 -18.53 20.99
N HIS A 169 1.51 -19.46 21.43
CA HIS A 169 1.39 -20.02 22.78
C HIS A 169 1.63 -18.91 23.81
N PRO A 170 0.80 -18.81 24.86
CA PRO A 170 1.10 -17.93 25.97
C PRO A 170 2.42 -18.38 26.61
N LYS A 171 3.38 -17.46 26.75
CA LYS A 171 4.63 -17.74 27.48
C LYS A 171 4.27 -18.23 28.87
N THR A 172 4.47 -19.53 29.14
CA THR A 172 4.41 -20.06 30.50
C THR A 172 5.55 -19.39 31.27
N LYS A 173 5.20 -18.46 32.17
CA LYS A 173 6.15 -17.95 33.17
C LYS A 173 6.73 -19.17 33.88
N GLN A 174 7.98 -19.52 33.61
CA GLN A 174 8.72 -20.45 34.46
C GLN A 174 8.69 -19.85 35.86
N LYS A 175 7.90 -20.44 36.76
CA LYS A 175 7.97 -20.15 38.19
C LYS A 175 9.42 -20.47 38.58
N SER A 176 10.22 -19.43 38.84
CA SER A 176 11.49 -19.58 39.54
C SER A 176 11.19 -20.34 40.83
N ARG A 177 11.61 -21.60 40.90
CA ARG A 177 11.57 -22.38 42.14
C ARG A 177 12.44 -21.62 43.15
N LYS A 178 11.81 -21.07 44.19
CA LYS A 178 12.48 -20.68 45.43
C LYS A 178 12.83 -21.93 46.21
#